data_AF-G9KI96-F1
#
_entry.id   AF-G9KI96-F1
#
_cell.length_a   1.000
_cell.length_b   1.000
_cell.length_c   1.000
_cell.angle_alpha   90.00
_cell.angle_beta   90.00
_cell.angle_gamma   90.00
#
_symmetry.space_group_name_H-M   'P 1'
#
loop_
_entity.id
_entity.type
_entity.pdbx_description
1 polymer ?
#
loop_
_entity_poly.entity_id
_entity_poly.type
_entity_poly.pdbx_seq_one_letter_code
_entity_poly.pdbx_strand_id
1 'polypeptide(L)'
;LFRQLAKCVSSPHFQVAERALYYWNNEYIMSLISDNAAKILPIMFPSLYRNSKTHWNKTIHGLIYNALKLFMEMNQKLFDDCTQQFKAEKLKEKLKMKEREEAWVKIENLAKANPQ
;
A
#
# COMPACT_ATOMS: atom_id res chain seq x y z
N LEU A 1 -7.79 1.21 13.85
CA LEU A 1 -6.40 1.63 14.12
C LEU A 1 -5.47 1.50 12.90
N PHE A 2 -5.08 0.28 12.48
CA PHE A 2 -4.04 0.10 11.44
C PHE A 2 -4.34 0.73 10.07
N ARG A 3 -5.62 0.89 9.69
CA ARG A 3 -5.98 1.69 8.49
C ARG A 3 -5.49 3.14 8.56
N GLN A 4 -5.48 3.74 9.75
CA GLN A 4 -4.97 5.09 9.96
C GLN A 4 -3.43 5.09 10.01
N LEU A 5 -2.81 4.11 10.67
CA LEU A 5 -1.35 3.96 10.65
C LEU A 5 -0.81 3.79 9.22
N ALA A 6 -1.49 3.01 8.37
CA ALA A 6 -1.15 2.86 6.96
C ALA A 6 -1.15 4.21 6.21
N LYS A 7 -2.12 5.08 6.50
CA LYS A 7 -2.15 6.45 5.96
C LYS A 7 -1.00 7.30 6.51
N CYS A 8 -0.72 7.24 7.81
CA CYS A 8 0.38 7.99 8.42
C CYS A 8 1.75 7.57 7.88
N VAL A 9 1.98 6.27 7.69
CA VAL A 9 3.19 5.72 7.06
C VAL A 9 3.32 6.16 5.60
N SER A 10 2.20 6.36 4.90
CA SER A 10 2.16 6.87 3.53
C SER A 10 2.21 8.40 3.44
N SER A 11 2.34 9.10 4.58
CA SER A 11 2.35 10.56 4.61
C SER A 11 3.61 11.09 3.91
N PRO A 12 3.48 12.12 3.05
CA PRO A 12 4.65 12.79 2.48
C PRO A 12 5.41 13.61 3.55
N HIS A 13 4.77 13.90 4.68
CA HIS A 13 5.38 14.63 5.80
C HIS A 13 6.22 13.68 6.65
N PHE A 14 7.55 13.80 6.57
CA PHE A 14 8.47 12.82 7.15
C PHE A 14 8.27 12.58 8.65
N GLN A 15 8.01 13.63 9.47
CA GLN A 15 7.79 13.45 10.91
C GLN A 15 6.54 12.60 11.24
N VAL A 16 5.51 12.65 10.39
CA VAL A 16 4.30 11.83 10.57
C VAL A 16 4.61 10.37 10.23
N ALA A 17 5.30 10.14 9.11
CA ALA A 17 5.70 8.80 8.69
C ALA A 17 6.68 8.16 9.69
N GLU A 18 7.67 8.91 10.16
CA GLU A 18 8.66 8.47 11.14
C GLU A 18 8.01 8.04 12.45
N ARG A 19 7.15 8.88 13.02
CA ARG A 19 6.47 8.57 14.28
C ARG A 19 5.51 7.40 14.15
N ALA A 20 4.90 7.20 12.98
CA ALA A 20 4.10 6.01 12.72
C ALA A 20 4.98 4.75 12.61
N LEU A 21 6.12 4.82 11.92
CA LEU A 21 7.04 3.69 11.74
C LEU A 21 7.77 3.30 13.04
N TYR A 22 7.93 4.21 14.00
CA TYR A 22 8.48 3.85 15.32
C TYR A 22 7.59 2.94 16.17
N TYR A 23 6.34 2.70 15.79
CA TYR A 23 5.55 1.63 16.40
C TYR A 23 6.19 0.24 16.19
N TRP A 24 6.96 0.04 15.12
CA TRP A 24 7.69 -1.20 14.86
C TRP A 24 8.89 -1.42 15.78
N ASN A 25 9.33 -0.40 16.53
CA ASN A 25 10.42 -0.51 17.50
C ASN A 25 9.91 -0.87 18.91
N ASN A 26 8.60 -0.88 19.13
CA ASN A 26 8.02 -1.23 20.41
C ASN A 26 7.71 -2.74 20.42
N GLU A 27 8.45 -3.49 21.23
CA GLU A 27 8.35 -4.95 21.30
C GLU A 27 6.94 -5.43 21.67
N TYR A 28 6.26 -4.74 22.58
CA TYR A 28 4.89 -5.08 22.98
C TYR A 28 3.88 -4.85 21.85
N ILE A 29 4.02 -3.77 21.09
CA ILE A 29 3.19 -3.55 19.91
C ILE A 29 3.49 -4.61 18.85
N MET A 30 4.76 -4.93 18.65
CA MET A 30 5.18 -5.95 17.67
C MET A 30 4.68 -7.34 18.03
N SER A 31 4.65 -7.72 19.31
CA SER A 31 4.06 -9.00 19.73
C SER A 31 2.56 -9.07 19.44
N LEU A 32 1.81 -8.00 19.75
CA LEU A 32 0.39 -7.91 19.41
C LEU A 32 0.14 -7.94 17.90
N ILE A 33 1.02 -7.32 17.11
CA ILE A 33 0.97 -7.40 15.64
C ILE A 33 1.19 -8.83 15.17
N SER A 34 2.16 -9.54 15.77
CA SER A 34 2.48 -10.94 15.46
C SER A 34 1.28 -11.85 15.67
N ASP A 35 0.65 -11.77 16.84
CA ASP A 35 -0.53 -12.59 17.17
C ASP A 35 -1.72 -12.33 16.25
N ASN A 36 -1.76 -11.17 15.59
CA ASN A 36 -2.85 -10.72 14.73
C ASN A 36 -2.42 -10.49 13.27
N ALA A 37 -1.29 -11.06 12.85
CA ALA A 37 -0.66 -10.80 11.57
C ALA A 37 -1.61 -11.03 10.38
N ALA A 38 -2.44 -12.09 10.46
CA ALA A 38 -3.44 -12.44 9.44
C ALA A 38 -4.41 -11.31 9.08
N LYS A 39 -4.70 -10.39 10.02
CA LYS A 39 -5.58 -9.25 9.79
C LYS A 39 -4.80 -7.95 9.57
N ILE A 40 -3.66 -7.77 10.24
CA ILE A 40 -2.91 -6.52 10.23
C ILE A 40 -2.05 -6.39 8.97
N LEU A 41 -1.35 -7.46 8.59
CA LEU A 41 -0.40 -7.45 7.46
C LEU A 41 -1.09 -7.04 6.15
N PRO A 42 -2.26 -7.59 5.76
CA PRO A 42 -2.95 -7.16 4.54
C PRO A 42 -3.35 -5.67 4.52
N ILE A 43 -3.58 -5.05 5.69
CA ILE A 43 -3.94 -3.64 5.80
C ILE A 43 -2.70 -2.74 5.65
N MET A 44 -1.57 -3.13 6.25
CA MET A 44 -0.34 -2.34 6.25
C MET A 44 0.49 -2.51 4.98
N PHE A 45 0.45 -3.70 4.39
CA PHE A 45 1.32 -4.08 3.27
C PHE A 45 1.22 -3.13 2.06
N PRO A 46 0.04 -2.74 1.55
CA PRO A 46 -0.05 -1.87 0.37
C PRO A 46 0.64 -0.51 0.58
N SER A 47 0.54 0.04 1.78
CA SER A 47 1.17 1.31 2.16
C SER A 47 2.68 1.17 2.26
N LEU A 48 3.19 0.15 2.94
CA LEU A 48 4.63 -0.08 3.07
C LEU A 48 5.27 -0.40 1.71
N TYR A 49 4.67 -1.32 0.95
CA TYR A 49 5.21 -1.78 -0.33
C TYR A 49 5.22 -0.70 -1.42
N ARG A 50 4.25 0.22 -1.42
CA ARG A 50 4.25 1.36 -2.34
C ARG A 50 5.36 2.34 -1.98
N ASN A 51 5.43 2.73 -0.70
CA ASN A 51 6.34 3.77 -0.24
C ASN A 51 7.81 3.29 -0.18
N SER A 52 8.06 1.97 -0.12
CA SER A 52 9.41 1.42 -0.31
C SER A 52 9.97 1.65 -1.72
N LYS A 53 9.17 2.12 -2.68
CA LYS A 53 9.64 2.44 -4.04
C LYS A 53 9.66 3.93 -4.34
N THR A 54 8.88 4.73 -3.61
CA THR A 54 8.55 6.11 -4.02
C THR A 54 8.76 7.16 -2.94
N HIS A 55 9.03 6.79 -1.69
CA HIS A 55 9.18 7.79 -0.63
C HIS A 55 10.47 8.60 -0.82
N TRP A 56 10.37 9.93 -0.78
CA TRP A 56 11.48 10.84 -1.10
C TRP A 56 12.57 10.89 -0.01
N ASN A 57 12.20 10.70 1.25
CA ASN A 57 13.11 10.76 2.39
C ASN A 57 13.82 9.41 2.62
N LYS A 58 15.15 9.41 2.59
CA LYS A 58 16.00 8.20 2.74
C LYS A 58 15.83 7.51 4.11
N THR A 59 15.65 8.26 5.19
CA THR A 59 15.47 7.69 6.53
C THR A 59 14.15 6.92 6.61
N ILE A 60 13.07 7.52 6.13
CA ILE A 60 11.76 6.87 6.08
C ILE A 60 11.81 5.62 5.21
N HIS A 61 12.51 5.70 4.07
CA HIS A 61 12.72 4.57 3.18
C HIS A 61 13.37 3.39 3.91
N GLY A 62 14.43 3.63 4.69
CA GLY A 62 15.08 2.61 5.53
C GLY A 62 14.15 2.01 6.59
N LEU A 63 13.38 2.85 7.29
CA LEU A 63 12.40 2.39 8.27
C LEU A 63 11.29 1.51 7.65
N ILE A 64 10.82 1.85 6.44
CA ILE A 64 9.85 1.04 5.71
C ILE A 64 10.45 -0.33 5.33
N TYR A 65 11.70 -0.39 4.87
CA TYR A 65 12.35 -1.66 4.57
C TYR A 65 12.50 -2.53 5.81
N ASN A 66 12.87 -1.93 6.95
CA ASN A 66 12.94 -2.65 8.21
C ASN A 66 11.56 -3.22 8.60
N ALA A 67 10.50 -2.42 8.53
CA ALA A 67 9.14 -2.87 8.80
C ALA A 67 8.67 -4.00 7.87
N LEU A 68 9.00 -3.92 6.57
CA LEU A 68 8.71 -4.99 5.61
C LEU A 68 9.47 -6.28 5.93
N LYS A 69 10.75 -6.16 6.32
CA LYS A 69 11.58 -7.30 6.72
C LYS A 69 11.00 -8.00 7.95
N LEU A 70 10.61 -7.24 8.98
CA LEU A 70 9.98 -7.79 10.19
C LEU A 70 8.67 -8.53 9.88
N PHE A 71 7.83 -8.00 8.98
CA PHE A 71 6.62 -8.70 8.55
C PHE A 71 6.89 -10.00 7.79
N MET A 72 7.94 -10.02 6.98
CA MET A 72 8.37 -11.20 6.24
C MET A 72 8.90 -12.29 7.19
N GLU A 73 9.73 -11.93 8.17
CA GLU A 73 10.25 -12.84 9.21
C GLU A 73 9.14 -13.39 10.10
N MET A 74 8.11 -12.60 10.38
CA MET A 74 6.95 -12.98 11.19
C MET A 74 6.08 -14.04 10.51
N ASN A 75 5.77 -13.89 9.22
CA ASN A 75 5.00 -14.88 8.46
C ASN A 75 5.28 -14.75 6.95
N GLN A 76 6.26 -15.50 6.48
CA GLN A 76 6.67 -15.52 5.08
C GLN A 76 5.52 -15.82 4.12
N LYS A 77 4.72 -16.85 4.41
CA LYS A 77 3.61 -17.26 3.54
C LYS A 77 2.58 -16.15 3.37
N LEU A 78 2.16 -15.54 4.49
CA LEU A 78 1.20 -14.44 4.46
C LEU A 78 1.75 -13.19 3.74
N PHE A 79 3.04 -12.92 3.90
CA PHE A 79 3.72 -11.83 3.21
C PHE A 79 3.72 -12.04 1.69
N ASP A 80 4.01 -13.27 1.24
CA ASP A 80 3.97 -13.66 -0.17
C ASP A 80 2.55 -13.57 -0.73
N ASP A 81 1.54 -14.05 0.00
CA ASP A 81 0.13 -13.94 -0.37
C ASP A 81 -0.30 -12.47 -0.53
N CYS A 82 0.09 -11.59 0.40
CA CYS A 82 -0.19 -10.15 0.29
C CYS A 82 0.53 -9.51 -0.90
N THR A 83 1.75 -9.95 -1.20
CA THR A 83 2.50 -9.49 -2.37
C THR A 83 1.78 -9.87 -3.67
N GLN A 84 1.29 -11.10 -3.76
CA GLN A 84 0.53 -11.57 -4.92
C GLN A 84 -0.81 -10.83 -5.06
N GLN A 85 -1.57 -10.71 -3.97
CA GLN A 85 -2.84 -9.98 -3.96
C GLN A 85 -2.64 -8.52 -4.39
N PHE A 86 -1.63 -7.82 -3.86
CA PHE A 86 -1.32 -6.44 -4.24
C PHE A 86 -1.04 -6.31 -5.74
N LYS A 87 -0.25 -7.23 -6.32
CA LYS A 87 0.03 -7.26 -7.77
C LYS A 87 -1.24 -7.50 -8.59
N ALA A 88 -2.08 -8.44 -8.18
CA ALA A 88 -3.34 -8.75 -8.85
C ALA A 88 -4.33 -7.57 -8.81
N GLU A 89 -4.46 -6.92 -7.65
CA GLU A 89 -5.28 -5.71 -7.49
C GLU A 89 -4.77 -4.57 -8.36
N LYS A 90 -3.45 -4.37 -8.44
CA LYS A 90 -2.85 -3.35 -9.31
C LYS A 90 -3.13 -3.61 -10.79
N LEU A 91 -3.07 -4.86 -11.23
CA LEU A 91 -3.44 -5.23 -12.60
C LEU A 91 -4.92 -4.96 -12.86
N LYS A 92 -5.80 -5.35 -11.92
CA LYS A 92 -7.24 -5.12 -12.02
C LYS A 92 -7.60 -3.63 -12.05
N GLU A 93 -6.93 -2.79 -11.27
CA GLU A 93 -7.07 -1.33 -11.31
C GLU A 93 -6.68 -0.77 -12.68
N LYS A 94 -5.57 -1.25 -13.25
CA LYS A 94 -5.11 -0.82 -14.59
C LYS A 94 -6.10 -1.19 -15.68
N LEU A 95 -6.65 -2.41 -15.63
CA LEU A 95 -7.68 -2.86 -16.58
C LEU A 95 -8.95 -2.01 -16.48
N LYS A 96 -9.45 -1.75 -15.26
CA LYS A 96 -10.61 -0.88 -15.04
C LYS A 96 -10.41 0.54 -15.56
N MET A 97 -9.20 1.08 -15.43
CA MET A 97 -8.89 2.40 -16.00
C MET A 97 -8.96 2.39 -17.52
N LYS A 98 -8.44 1.33 -18.17
CA LYS A 98 -8.52 1.15 -19.62
C LYS A 98 -9.96 1.01 -20.11
N GLU A 99 -10.78 0.19 -19.43
CA GLU A 99 -12.20 0.05 -19.75
C GLU A 99 -12.95 1.38 -19.65
N ARG A 100 -12.63 2.19 -18.64
CA ARG A 100 -13.20 3.52 -18.46
C ARG A 100 -12.77 4.47 -19.58
N GLU A 101 -11.51 4.44 -19.98
CA GLU A 101 -10.99 5.25 -21.08
C GLU A 101 -11.66 4.88 -22.41
N GLU A 102 -11.79 3.59 -22.71
CA GLU A 102 -12.50 3.11 -23.89
C GLU A 102 -13.98 3.54 -23.90
N ALA A 103 -14.64 3.51 -22.74
CA ALA A 103 -16.01 4.02 -22.61
C ALA A 103 -16.11 5.53 -22.89
N TRP A 104 -15.16 6.33 -22.38
CA TRP A 104 -15.12 7.77 -22.65
C TRP A 104 -14.87 8.08 -24.12
N VAL A 105 -13.95 7.37 -24.78
CA VAL A 105 -13.68 7.56 -26.22
C VAL A 105 -14.92 7.24 -27.06
N LYS A 106 -15.68 6.19 -26.71
CA LYS A 106 -16.95 5.89 -27.38
C LYS A 106 -17.97 7.03 -27.23
N ILE A 107 -18.10 7.57 -26.03
CA ILE A 107 -19.00 8.72 -25.77
C ILE A 107 -18.56 9.95 -26.57
N GLU A 108 -17.27 10.25 -26.58
CA GLU A 108 -16.72 11.39 -27.34
C GLU A 108 -16.98 11.26 -28.84
N ASN A 109 -16.78 10.06 -29.40
CA ASN A 109 -17.05 9.80 -30.81
C ASN A 109 -18.53 9.93 -31.16
N LEU A 110 -19.43 9.46 -30.29
CA LEU A 110 -20.88 9.65 -30.47
C LEU A 110 -21.28 11.12 -30.42
N ALA A 111 -20.69 11.90 -29.52
CA ALA A 111 -20.93 13.34 -29.44
C ALA A 111 -20.45 14.08 -30.69
N LYS A 112 -19.25 13.75 -31.20
CA LYS A 112 -18.71 14.32 -32.46
C LYS A 112 -19.55 13.98 -33.69
N ALA A 113 -20.17 12.81 -33.71
CA ALA A 113 -21.04 12.37 -34.80
C ALA A 113 -22.44 12.99 -34.77
N ASN A 114 -22.80 13.69 -33.69
CA ASN A 114 -24.07 14.41 -33.55
C ASN A 114 -23.83 15.89 -33.21
N PRO A 115 -23.17 16.66 -34.09
CA PRO A 115 -23.02 18.09 -33.88
C PRO A 115 -24.41 18.74 -34.01
N GLN A 116 -24.79 19.54 -33.00
CA GLN A 116 -25.95 20.43 -33.09
C GLN A 116 -25.72 21.51 -34.15
#